data_AF-A0A349JJH1-F1
#
_entry.id   AF-A0A349JJH1-F1
#
_cell.length_a   1.000
_cell.length_b   1.000
_cell.length_c   1.000
_cell.angle_alpha   90.00
_cell.angle_beta   90.00
_cell.angle_gamma   90.00
#
_symmetry.space_group_name_H-M   'P 1'
#
loop_
_entity.id
_entity.type
_entity.pdbx_description
1 polymer ?
#
loop_
_entity_poly.entity_id
_entity_poly.type
_entity_poly.pdbx_seq_one_letter_code
_entity_poly.pdbx_strand_id
1 'polypeptide(L)'
;MEKPSNLLLKLSRSLFADSAEKEKFIHAVTNPQPFNPAILWLQPKPTENPFNLEQVALWQPEFVDRLVLNTKPGKHSLHQAGHYYCLDFSSIFAASSLLTITQPLALILDMCAAPGGKSIFAWKTLNPELLLCNEVIGKRIGMLLSNLKRCQISRSATMNLDSKILAEKIPETANLVIVDAPCTGQSLLAKGDKAPGCFHPVTINSNASRQKRILA
;
A
#
# COMPACT_ATOMS: atom_id res chain seq x y z
N MET A 1 -27.25 -2.56 11.38
CA MET A 1 -26.48 -2.81 10.15
C MET A 1 -27.03 -1.90 9.06
N GLU A 2 -26.20 -1.07 8.45
CA GLU A 2 -26.64 -0.27 7.29
C GLU A 2 -26.91 -1.19 6.11
N LYS A 3 -28.05 -0.97 5.44
CA LYS A 3 -28.43 -1.75 4.25
C LYS A 3 -27.37 -1.53 3.14
N PRO A 4 -26.93 -2.58 2.42
CA PRO A 4 -26.00 -2.40 1.30
C PRO A 4 -26.56 -1.43 0.27
N SER A 5 -25.70 -0.55 -0.25
CA SER A 5 -26.12 0.42 -1.28
C SER A 5 -26.56 -0.30 -2.57
N ASN A 6 -27.51 0.30 -3.30
CA ASN A 6 -27.94 -0.23 -4.60
C ASN A 6 -26.78 -0.35 -5.60
N LEU A 7 -25.77 0.52 -5.49
CA LEU A 7 -24.57 0.48 -6.33
C LEU A 7 -23.67 -0.71 -5.99
N LEU A 8 -23.51 -1.05 -4.70
CA LEU A 8 -22.81 -2.27 -4.28
C LEU A 8 -23.54 -3.53 -4.79
N LEU A 9 -24.87 -3.58 -4.67
CA LEU A 9 -25.67 -4.69 -5.19
C LEU A 9 -25.58 -4.83 -6.72
N LYS A 10 -25.55 -3.70 -7.43
CA LYS A 10 -25.34 -3.70 -8.89
C LYS A 10 -23.94 -4.22 -9.23
N LEU A 11 -22.91 -3.79 -8.50
CA LEU A 11 -21.54 -4.26 -8.70
C LEU A 11 -21.42 -5.76 -8.45
N SER A 12 -21.97 -6.29 -7.34
CA SER A 12 -21.86 -7.72 -7.03
C SER A 12 -22.48 -8.60 -8.12
N ARG A 13 -23.62 -8.18 -8.69
CA ARG A 13 -24.26 -8.86 -9.84
C ARG A 13 -23.40 -8.86 -11.10
N SER A 14 -22.57 -7.83 -11.29
CA SER A 14 -21.66 -7.77 -12.43
C SER A 14 -20.37 -8.57 -12.23
N LEU A 15 -19.93 -8.75 -10.98
CA LEU A 15 -18.68 -9.46 -10.67
C LEU A 15 -18.87 -10.97 -10.57
N PHE A 16 -20.00 -11.42 -10.03
CA PHE A 16 -20.21 -12.82 -9.66
C PHE A 16 -21.53 -13.34 -10.23
N ALA A 17 -21.45 -14.44 -10.99
CA ALA A 17 -22.62 -15.15 -11.49
C ALA A 17 -23.30 -15.96 -10.36
N ASP A 18 -22.50 -16.59 -9.50
CA ASP A 18 -22.94 -17.42 -8.37
C ASP A 18 -23.55 -16.59 -7.22
N SER A 19 -24.69 -17.03 -6.68
CA SER A 19 -25.38 -16.31 -5.60
C SER A 19 -24.63 -16.36 -4.28
N ALA A 20 -23.98 -17.48 -3.95
CA ALA A 20 -23.25 -17.61 -2.70
C ALA A 20 -21.99 -16.71 -2.71
N GLU A 21 -21.29 -16.59 -3.83
CA GLU A 21 -20.18 -15.65 -3.99
C GLU A 21 -20.64 -14.19 -3.89
N LYS A 22 -21.77 -13.83 -4.51
CA LYS A 22 -22.38 -12.50 -4.36
C LYS A 22 -22.64 -12.16 -2.90
N GLU A 23 -23.25 -13.07 -2.16
CA GLU A 23 -23.55 -12.90 -0.74
C GLU A 23 -22.28 -12.77 0.10
N LYS A 24 -21.28 -13.63 -0.13
CA LYS A 24 -19.98 -13.54 0.55
C LYS A 24 -19.30 -12.20 0.30
N PHE A 25 -19.28 -11.72 -0.94
CA PHE A 25 -18.69 -10.43 -1.27
C PHE A 25 -19.42 -9.26 -0.60
N ILE A 26 -20.76 -9.22 -0.71
CA ILE A 26 -21.56 -8.18 -0.06
C ILE A 26 -21.31 -8.21 1.45
N HIS A 27 -21.37 -9.39 2.07
CA HIS A 27 -21.14 -9.57 3.49
C HIS A 27 -19.77 -9.07 3.92
N ALA A 28 -18.70 -9.41 3.19
CA ALA A 28 -17.34 -8.97 3.51
C ALA A 28 -17.17 -7.44 3.44
N VAL A 29 -17.90 -6.77 2.54
CA VAL A 29 -17.86 -5.30 2.40
C VAL A 29 -18.73 -4.60 3.45
N THR A 30 -19.88 -5.18 3.83
CA THR A 30 -20.82 -4.56 4.79
C THR A 30 -20.57 -4.93 6.24
N ASN A 31 -19.87 -6.03 6.50
CA ASN A 31 -19.55 -6.52 7.84
C ASN A 31 -18.03 -6.58 8.02
N PRO A 32 -17.39 -5.42 8.20
CA PRO A 32 -15.93 -5.32 8.29
C PRO A 32 -15.40 -6.21 9.41
N GLN A 33 -14.30 -6.91 9.11
CA GLN A 33 -13.58 -7.72 10.08
C GLN A 33 -12.29 -7.00 10.47
N PRO A 34 -11.84 -7.12 11.73
CA PRO A 34 -10.55 -6.57 12.11
C PRO A 34 -9.44 -7.31 11.35
N PHE A 35 -8.48 -6.56 10.83
CA PHE A 35 -7.32 -7.13 10.16
C PHE A 35 -6.14 -7.25 11.13
N ASN A 36 -5.45 -8.38 11.07
CA ASN A 36 -4.17 -8.56 11.74
C ASN A 36 -3.18 -7.50 11.26
N PRO A 37 -2.54 -6.74 12.18
CA PRO A 37 -1.46 -5.84 11.81
C PRO A 37 -0.32 -6.64 11.16
N ALA A 38 0.33 -6.05 10.16
CA ALA A 38 1.57 -6.59 9.63
C ALA A 38 2.69 -5.56 9.73
N ILE A 39 3.89 -6.05 10.01
CA ILE A 39 5.09 -5.23 10.11
C ILE A 39 6.13 -5.73 9.11
N LEU A 40 6.80 -4.77 8.48
CA LEU A 40 7.93 -4.93 7.58
C LEU A 40 9.20 -4.63 8.38
N TRP A 41 9.98 -5.64 8.72
CA TRP A 41 11.27 -5.47 9.40
C TRP A 41 12.31 -4.86 8.46
N LEU A 42 12.88 -3.74 8.90
CA LEU A 42 13.93 -3.03 8.16
C LEU A 42 15.30 -3.41 8.68
N GLN A 43 15.40 -3.56 10.00
CA GLN A 43 16.57 -4.11 10.70
C GLN A 43 16.40 -5.62 10.92
N PRO A 44 17.49 -6.36 11.24
CA PRO A 44 17.38 -7.75 11.65
C PRO A 44 16.35 -7.92 12.78
N LYS A 45 15.58 -9.02 12.71
CA LYS A 45 14.61 -9.33 13.78
C LYS A 45 15.37 -9.49 15.10
N PRO A 46 14.84 -8.95 16.22
CA PRO A 46 15.46 -9.18 17.52
C PRO A 46 15.41 -10.67 17.87
N THR A 47 16.38 -11.14 18.66
CA THR A 47 16.45 -12.53 19.14
C THR A 47 15.17 -12.93 19.88
N GLU A 48 14.62 -12.00 20.65
CA GLU A 48 13.31 -12.13 21.29
C GLU A 48 12.31 -11.23 20.57
N ASN A 49 11.31 -11.83 19.90
CA ASN A 49 10.28 -11.07 19.21
C ASN A 49 9.34 -10.44 20.26
N PRO A 50 9.17 -9.11 20.29
CA PRO A 50 8.32 -8.45 21.29
C PRO A 50 6.82 -8.62 21.02
N PHE A 51 6.44 -9.28 19.92
CA PHE A 51 5.04 -9.45 19.52
C PHE A 51 4.63 -10.92 19.45
N ASN A 52 3.36 -11.17 19.79
CA ASN A 52 2.70 -12.42 19.47
C ASN A 52 2.34 -12.46 17.98
N LEU A 53 2.76 -13.52 17.30
CA LEU A 53 2.65 -13.66 15.85
C LEU A 53 1.47 -14.54 15.46
N GLU A 54 0.90 -14.24 14.30
CA GLU A 54 -0.01 -15.13 13.58
C GLU A 54 0.76 -16.22 12.82
N GLN A 55 0.05 -17.26 12.38
CA GLN A 55 0.64 -18.28 11.51
C GLN A 55 1.24 -17.65 10.25
N VAL A 56 2.45 -18.07 9.87
CA VAL A 56 3.11 -17.57 8.65
C VAL A 56 2.36 -18.09 7.42
N ALA A 57 2.04 -17.19 6.48
CA ALA A 57 1.46 -17.60 5.20
C ALA A 57 2.53 -18.14 4.25
N LEU A 58 2.17 -19.07 3.36
CA LEU A 58 3.12 -19.73 2.44
C LEU A 58 3.94 -18.76 1.57
N TRP A 59 3.34 -17.63 1.18
CA TRP A 59 3.98 -16.61 0.35
C TRP A 59 4.61 -15.47 1.15
N GLN A 60 4.46 -15.46 2.48
CA GLN A 60 4.87 -14.34 3.32
C GLN A 60 6.39 -14.17 3.28
N PRO A 61 6.90 -12.97 2.93
CA PRO A 61 8.34 -12.72 2.94
C PRO A 61 8.91 -12.87 4.36
N GLU A 62 10.13 -13.40 4.48
CA GLU A 62 10.75 -13.68 5.78
C GLU A 62 10.85 -12.43 6.68
N PHE A 63 11.10 -11.26 6.08
CA PHE A 63 11.20 -9.98 6.78
C PHE A 63 9.83 -9.37 7.15
N VAL A 64 8.73 -10.08 6.94
CA VAL A 64 7.38 -9.66 7.32
C VAL A 64 6.87 -10.54 8.45
N ASP A 65 6.29 -9.92 9.47
CA ASP A 65 5.52 -10.62 10.50
C ASP A 65 4.08 -10.12 10.51
N ARG A 66 3.13 -11.05 10.67
CA ARG A 66 1.74 -10.75 11.00
C ARG A 66 1.54 -10.90 12.50
N LEU A 67 0.88 -9.93 13.11
CA LEU A 67 0.69 -9.86 14.54
C LEU A 67 -0.75 -10.26 14.88
N VAL A 68 -0.94 -10.80 16.08
CA VAL A 68 -2.30 -11.07 16.59
C VAL A 68 -3.15 -9.80 16.63
N LEU A 69 -4.47 -9.97 16.54
CA LEU A 69 -5.42 -8.85 16.59
C LEU A 69 -5.21 -7.98 17.83
N ASN A 70 -5.56 -6.69 17.71
CA ASN A 70 -5.41 -5.67 18.76
C ASN A 70 -3.96 -5.31 19.15
N THR A 71 -2.95 -5.94 18.55
CA THR A 71 -1.55 -5.49 18.71
C THR A 71 -1.39 -4.07 18.18
N LYS A 72 -0.66 -3.21 18.91
CA LYS A 72 -0.44 -1.79 18.55
C LYS A 72 1.03 -1.53 18.21
N PRO A 73 1.57 -2.13 17.13
CA PRO A 73 3.00 -2.04 16.82
C PRO A 73 3.45 -0.58 16.63
N GLY A 74 2.59 0.29 16.07
CA GLY A 74 2.90 1.71 15.90
C GLY A 74 3.23 2.49 17.18
N LYS A 75 2.88 1.96 18.37
CA LYS A 75 3.20 2.58 19.68
C LYS A 75 4.49 2.05 20.32
N HIS A 76 5.10 1.01 19.76
CA HIS A 76 6.27 0.36 20.34
C HIS A 76 7.55 1.19 20.11
N SER A 77 8.52 1.09 21.03
CA SER A 77 9.81 1.81 20.94
C SER A 77 10.58 1.48 19.65
N LEU A 78 10.62 0.21 19.27
CA LEU A 78 11.23 -0.24 18.01
C LEU A 78 10.61 0.42 16.75
N HIS A 79 9.31 0.74 16.76
CA HIS A 79 8.69 1.49 15.66
C HIS A 79 9.19 2.94 15.60
N GLN A 80 9.32 3.57 16.77
CA GLN A 80 9.87 4.94 16.90
C GLN A 80 11.33 4.99 16.46
N ALA A 81 12.11 3.96 16.80
CA ALA A 81 13.50 3.80 16.39
C ALA A 81 13.69 3.38 14.92
N GLY A 82 12.61 3.10 14.18
CA GLY A 82 12.67 2.78 12.75
C GLY A 82 13.02 1.32 12.42
N HIS A 83 12.93 0.40 13.36
CA HIS A 83 13.30 -1.02 13.12
C HIS A 83 12.32 -1.72 12.17
N TYR A 84 11.08 -1.25 12.08
CA TYR A 84 10.08 -1.76 11.15
C TYR A 84 9.07 -0.68 10.74
N TYR A 85 8.29 -1.00 9.70
CA TYR A 85 7.18 -0.19 9.23
C TYR A 85 5.86 -0.99 9.29
N CYS A 86 4.77 -0.36 9.72
CA CYS A 86 3.44 -0.97 9.72
C CYS A 86 2.81 -0.84 8.33
N LEU A 87 2.58 -1.96 7.64
CA LEU A 87 2.01 -1.98 6.30
C LEU A 87 0.90 -3.02 6.21
N ASP A 88 -0.19 -2.69 5.53
CA ASP A 88 -1.28 -3.64 5.32
C ASP A 88 -0.78 -4.92 4.63
N PHE A 89 -1.25 -6.08 5.09
CA PHE A 89 -0.84 -7.36 4.52
C PHE A 89 -1.21 -7.49 3.03
N SER A 90 -2.31 -6.86 2.59
CA SER A 90 -2.66 -6.76 1.16
C SER A 90 -1.70 -5.89 0.35
N SER A 91 -1.15 -4.82 0.96
CA SER A 91 -0.11 -4.00 0.31
C SER A 91 1.21 -4.77 0.22
N ILE A 92 1.54 -5.57 1.24
CA ILE A 92 2.69 -6.48 1.21
C ILE A 92 2.52 -7.53 0.12
N PHE A 93 1.33 -8.13 -0.01
CA PHE A 93 1.02 -9.06 -1.08
C PHE A 93 1.20 -8.45 -2.46
N ALA A 94 0.69 -7.23 -2.70
CA ALA A 94 0.89 -6.56 -3.98
C ALA A 94 2.37 -6.27 -4.27
N ALA A 95 3.11 -5.83 -3.25
CA ALA A 95 4.53 -5.49 -3.37
C ALA A 95 5.45 -6.71 -3.47
N SER A 96 5.00 -7.91 -3.07
CA SER A 96 5.82 -9.13 -3.15
C SER A 96 6.19 -9.52 -4.58
N SER A 97 5.46 -9.02 -5.59
CA SER A 97 5.86 -9.11 -6.99
C SER A 97 7.27 -8.55 -7.26
N LEU A 98 7.70 -7.54 -6.48
CA LEU A 98 9.04 -6.97 -6.57
C LEU A 98 10.14 -7.97 -6.18
N LEU A 99 9.84 -9.00 -5.39
CA LEU A 99 10.81 -10.04 -5.00
C LEU A 99 11.28 -10.91 -6.16
N THR A 100 10.59 -10.83 -7.30
CA THR A 100 10.98 -11.54 -8.53
C THR A 100 12.12 -10.86 -9.28
N ILE A 101 12.43 -9.60 -8.94
CA ILE A 101 13.49 -8.81 -9.56
C ILE A 101 14.80 -9.13 -8.82
N THR A 102 15.80 -9.62 -9.55
CA THR A 102 17.08 -10.06 -8.99
C THR A 102 18.25 -9.17 -9.43
N GLN A 103 18.07 -8.41 -10.51
CA GLN A 103 19.10 -7.50 -11.01
C GLN A 103 19.19 -6.23 -10.14
N PRO A 104 20.40 -5.68 -9.95
CA PRO A 104 20.57 -4.35 -9.37
C PRO A 104 19.83 -3.28 -10.16
N LEU A 105 19.27 -2.30 -9.46
CA LEU A 105 18.55 -1.16 -10.07
C LEU A 105 19.24 0.14 -9.65
N ALA A 106 19.64 0.95 -10.62
CA ALA A 106 20.21 2.27 -10.36
C ALA A 106 19.12 3.23 -9.84
N LEU A 107 17.93 3.20 -10.46
CA LEU A 107 16.84 4.10 -10.10
C LEU A 107 15.50 3.39 -10.03
N ILE A 108 14.85 3.50 -8.87
CA ILE A 108 13.43 3.17 -8.68
C ILE A 108 12.66 4.48 -8.50
N LEU A 109 11.52 4.59 -9.18
CA LEU A 109 10.58 5.68 -9.02
C LEU A 109 9.26 5.14 -8.45
N ASP A 110 8.86 5.61 -7.27
CA ASP A 110 7.49 5.44 -6.75
C ASP A 110 6.66 6.68 -7.09
N MET A 111 5.73 6.54 -8.02
CA MET A 111 4.96 7.66 -8.59
C MET A 111 3.91 8.23 -7.63
N CYS A 112 3.42 7.42 -6.69
CA CYS A 112 2.32 7.75 -5.78
C CYS A 112 2.69 7.32 -4.34
N ALA A 113 3.81 7.84 -3.86
CA ALA A 113 4.57 7.22 -2.78
C ALA A 113 3.93 7.33 -1.40
N ALA A 114 3.19 8.41 -1.06
CA ALA A 114 2.74 8.58 0.32
C ALA A 114 1.70 7.48 0.71
N PRO A 115 1.75 6.97 1.96
CA PRO A 115 2.60 7.40 3.08
C PRO A 115 4.04 6.83 3.10
N GLY A 116 4.44 6.04 2.10
CA GLY A 116 5.82 5.54 1.93
C GLY A 116 5.97 4.02 2.02
N GLY A 117 4.91 3.29 2.36
CA GLY A 117 5.01 1.85 2.66
C GLY A 117 5.56 0.99 1.51
N LYS A 118 5.15 1.27 0.27
CA LYS A 118 5.63 0.54 -0.91
C LYS A 118 7.04 0.97 -1.32
N SER A 119 7.39 2.25 -1.15
CA SER A 119 8.75 2.75 -1.35
C SER A 119 9.72 2.12 -0.34
N ILE A 120 9.33 2.04 0.93
CA ILE A 120 10.08 1.36 2.01
C ILE A 120 10.24 -0.14 1.69
N PHE A 121 9.17 -0.80 1.24
CA PHE A 121 9.23 -2.20 0.82
C PHE A 121 10.23 -2.38 -0.32
N ALA A 122 10.10 -1.59 -1.40
CA ALA A 122 11.00 -1.64 -2.54
C ALA A 122 12.46 -1.38 -2.16
N TRP A 123 12.71 -0.42 -1.26
CA TRP A 123 14.04 -0.16 -0.73
C TRP A 123 14.60 -1.37 0.03
N LYS A 124 13.79 -1.98 0.90
CA LYS A 124 14.20 -3.16 1.69
C LYS A 124 14.53 -4.36 0.80
N THR A 125 13.80 -4.56 -0.29
CA THR A 125 13.93 -5.75 -1.13
C THR A 125 14.92 -5.58 -2.28
N LEU A 126 14.98 -4.40 -2.89
CA LEU A 126 15.75 -4.15 -4.12
C LEU A 126 16.99 -3.29 -3.89
N ASN A 127 17.07 -2.59 -2.75
CA ASN A 127 18.22 -1.76 -2.35
C ASN A 127 18.85 -0.95 -3.51
N PRO A 128 18.06 -0.10 -4.19
CA PRO A 128 18.53 0.60 -5.38
C PRO A 128 19.62 1.64 -5.04
N GLU A 129 20.34 2.11 -6.06
CA GLU A 129 21.28 3.23 -5.89
C GLU A 129 20.56 4.55 -5.56
N LEU A 130 19.37 4.76 -6.12
CA LEU A 130 18.49 5.89 -5.84
C LEU A 130 17.01 5.49 -5.84
N LEU A 131 16.28 5.91 -4.82
CA LEU A 131 14.83 5.81 -4.72
C LEU A 131 14.18 7.20 -4.83
N LEU A 132 13.45 7.45 -5.90
CA LEU A 132 12.65 8.66 -6.07
C LEU A 132 11.21 8.41 -5.62
N CYS A 133 10.73 9.18 -4.65
CA CYS A 133 9.38 9.09 -4.11
C CYS A 133 8.57 10.33 -4.50
N ASN A 134 7.66 10.21 -5.46
CA ASN A 134 6.78 11.30 -5.88
C ASN A 134 5.44 11.24 -5.12
N GLU A 135 4.97 12.40 -4.65
CA GLU A 135 3.61 12.57 -4.13
C GLU A 135 3.08 13.91 -4.62
N VAL A 136 2.04 13.89 -5.46
CA VAL A 136 1.47 15.10 -6.07
C VAL A 136 0.66 15.95 -5.07
N ILE A 137 0.09 15.32 -4.04
CA ILE A 137 -0.73 16.00 -3.04
C ILE A 137 0.17 16.53 -1.91
N GLY A 138 0.48 17.84 -1.96
CA GLY A 138 1.39 18.51 -1.03
C GLY A 138 1.19 18.18 0.46
N LYS A 139 -0.07 18.10 0.92
CA LYS A 139 -0.40 17.79 2.32
C LYS A 139 0.06 16.39 2.79
N ARG A 140 0.30 15.45 1.87
CA ARG A 140 0.75 14.08 2.19
C ARG A 140 2.28 13.95 2.22
N ILE A 141 3.01 14.93 1.70
CA ILE A 141 4.49 14.93 1.66
C ILE A 141 5.08 14.87 3.07
N GLY A 142 4.52 15.63 4.02
CA GLY A 142 5.03 15.65 5.40
C GLY A 142 5.03 14.25 6.04
N MET A 143 3.97 13.48 5.82
CA MET A 143 3.88 12.10 6.31
C MET A 143 4.85 11.17 5.58
N LEU A 144 4.99 11.30 4.26
CA LEU A 144 5.97 10.54 3.46
C LEU A 144 7.40 10.80 3.98
N LEU A 145 7.82 12.05 4.07
CA LEU A 145 9.14 12.43 4.57
C LEU A 145 9.39 11.94 5.99
N SER A 146 8.39 12.09 6.88
CA SER A 146 8.48 11.62 8.27
C SER A 146 8.72 10.11 8.33
N ASN A 147 7.99 9.32 7.53
CA ASN A 147 8.16 7.87 7.48
C ASN A 147 9.49 7.46 6.88
N LEU A 148 9.91 8.03 5.75
CA LEU A 148 11.20 7.70 5.13
C LEU A 148 12.37 8.02 6.09
N LYS A 149 12.32 9.17 6.78
CA LYS A 149 13.33 9.54 7.78
C LYS A 149 13.33 8.61 8.98
N ARG A 150 12.16 8.35 9.59
CA ARG A 150 12.04 7.45 10.74
C ARG A 150 12.53 6.05 10.41
N CYS A 151 12.20 5.54 9.23
CA CYS A 151 12.62 4.24 8.73
C CYS A 151 14.05 4.23 8.15
N GLN A 152 14.79 5.34 8.25
CA GLN A 152 16.19 5.45 7.84
C GLN A 152 16.42 5.05 6.38
N ILE A 153 15.47 5.38 5.50
CA ILE A 153 15.55 5.08 4.07
C ILE A 153 16.58 6.01 3.43
N SER A 154 17.82 5.53 3.37
CA SER A 154 18.93 6.24 2.72
C SER A 154 18.82 6.19 1.20
N ARG A 155 19.56 7.07 0.52
CA ARG A 155 19.57 7.19 -0.95
C ARG A 155 18.17 7.38 -1.53
N SER A 156 17.35 8.18 -0.86
CA SER A 156 16.01 8.53 -1.30
C SER A 156 15.84 10.04 -1.47
N ALA A 157 15.04 10.44 -2.44
CA ALA A 157 14.63 11.82 -2.64
C ALA A 157 13.10 11.90 -2.82
N THR A 158 12.49 12.96 -2.30
CA THR A 158 11.05 13.18 -2.42
C THR A 158 10.76 14.28 -3.41
N MET A 159 9.77 14.07 -4.27
CA MET A 159 9.32 15.02 -5.28
C MET A 159 7.84 15.33 -5.10
N ASN A 160 7.44 16.51 -5.57
CA ASN A 160 6.05 16.95 -5.62
C ASN A 160 5.74 17.47 -7.01
N LEU A 161 5.57 16.56 -7.95
CA LEU A 161 5.31 16.89 -9.34
C LEU A 161 4.12 16.09 -9.87
N ASP A 162 3.42 16.69 -10.82
CA ASP A 162 2.48 15.95 -11.65
C ASP A 162 3.23 14.89 -12.47
N SER A 163 2.61 13.72 -12.69
CA SER A 163 3.24 12.59 -13.40
C SER A 163 3.72 12.99 -14.79
N LYS A 164 2.97 13.84 -15.50
CA LYS A 164 3.35 14.32 -16.83
C LYS A 164 4.62 15.18 -16.80
N ILE A 165 4.70 16.11 -15.86
CA ILE A 165 5.88 16.98 -15.69
C ILE A 165 7.10 16.14 -15.32
N LEU A 166 6.90 15.09 -14.53
CA LEU A 166 7.98 14.17 -14.17
C LEU A 166 8.49 13.40 -15.40
N ALA A 167 7.59 12.84 -16.20
CA ALA A 167 7.94 12.13 -17.43
C ALA A 167 8.69 13.03 -18.43
N GLU A 168 8.33 14.32 -18.52
CA GLU A 168 9.04 15.30 -19.36
C GLU A 168 10.44 15.65 -18.82
N LYS A 169 10.61 15.71 -17.50
CA LYS A 169 11.88 16.11 -16.86
C LYS A 169 12.92 14.99 -16.79
N ILE A 170 12.46 13.76 -16.60
CA ILE A 170 13.34 12.58 -16.44
C ILE A 170 12.85 11.42 -17.32
N PRO A 171 12.79 11.60 -18.65
CA PRO A 171 12.34 10.55 -19.56
C PRO A 171 13.31 9.36 -19.54
N GLU A 172 12.77 8.15 -19.52
CA GLU A 172 13.52 6.89 -19.66
C GLU A 172 14.66 6.68 -18.64
N THR A 173 14.61 7.38 -17.49
CA THR A 173 15.69 7.30 -16.49
C THR A 173 15.51 6.19 -15.45
N ALA A 174 14.28 5.77 -15.18
CA ALA A 174 13.98 4.80 -14.12
C ALA A 174 14.08 3.36 -14.64
N ASN A 175 14.78 2.49 -13.90
CA ASN A 175 14.81 1.05 -14.22
C ASN A 175 13.50 0.37 -13.80
N LEU A 176 12.82 0.91 -12.78
CA LEU A 176 11.54 0.42 -12.28
C LEU A 176 10.66 1.59 -11.85
N VAL A 177 9.39 1.55 -12.24
CA VAL A 177 8.36 2.49 -11.79
C VAL A 177 7.28 1.74 -11.02
N ILE A 178 7.03 2.17 -9.78
CA ILE A 178 5.95 1.67 -8.92
C ILE A 178 4.78 2.64 -9.02
N VAL A 179 3.59 2.12 -9.32
CA VAL A 179 2.37 2.93 -9.43
C VAL A 179 1.25 2.33 -8.57
N ASP A 180 1.16 2.78 -7.32
CA ASP A 180 -0.01 2.57 -6.47
C ASP A 180 -1.01 3.70 -6.68
N ALA A 181 -1.72 3.64 -7.81
CA ALA A 181 -2.53 4.76 -8.25
C ALA A 181 -3.72 5.03 -7.30
N PRO A 182 -4.09 6.30 -7.07
CA PRO A 182 -5.26 6.63 -6.27
C PRO A 182 -6.52 5.98 -6.88
N CYS A 183 -7.32 5.35 -6.02
CA CYS A 183 -8.54 4.64 -6.39
C CYS A 183 -9.75 5.17 -5.63
N THR A 184 -10.91 4.56 -5.84
CA THR A 184 -12.16 4.94 -5.18
C THR A 184 -12.25 4.55 -3.71
N GLY A 185 -11.29 3.77 -3.19
CA GLY A 185 -11.23 3.40 -1.78
C GLY A 185 -12.28 2.39 -1.33
N GLN A 186 -12.80 1.54 -2.23
CA GLN A 186 -13.82 0.54 -1.86
C GLN A 186 -13.36 -0.43 -0.76
N SER A 187 -12.07 -0.78 -0.74
CA SER A 187 -11.49 -1.66 0.28
C SER A 187 -11.47 -1.06 1.69
N LEU A 188 -11.62 0.26 1.83
CA LEU A 188 -11.73 0.93 3.12
C LEU A 188 -13.00 0.49 3.86
N LEU A 189 -14.08 0.19 3.12
CA LEU A 189 -15.32 -0.32 3.71
C LEU A 189 -15.11 -1.65 4.43
N ALA A 190 -14.32 -2.55 3.84
CA ALA A 190 -14.00 -3.84 4.47
C ALA A 190 -13.17 -3.69 5.75
N LYS A 191 -12.50 -2.54 5.94
CA LYS A 191 -11.77 -2.18 7.17
C LYS A 191 -12.64 -1.45 8.20
N GLY A 192 -13.89 -1.15 7.86
CA GLY A 192 -14.81 -0.38 8.70
C GLY A 192 -14.65 1.13 8.57
N ASP A 193 -13.85 1.59 7.61
CA ASP A 193 -13.71 3.01 7.29
C ASP A 193 -14.83 3.48 6.36
N LYS A 194 -15.13 4.77 6.38
CA LYS A 194 -16.11 5.38 5.47
C LYS A 194 -15.48 5.68 4.12
N ALA A 195 -16.13 5.26 3.04
CA ALA A 195 -15.75 5.60 1.67
C ALA A 195 -16.98 6.10 0.88
N PRO A 196 -17.46 7.33 1.15
CA PRO A 196 -18.68 7.84 0.53
C PRO A 196 -18.53 7.93 -0.99
N GLY A 197 -19.52 7.40 -1.71
CA GLY A 197 -19.54 7.45 -3.18
C GLY A 197 -18.48 6.57 -3.87
N CYS A 198 -17.82 5.65 -3.17
CA CYS A 198 -16.79 4.77 -3.75
C CYS A 198 -17.31 3.82 -4.85
N PHE A 199 -18.62 3.56 -4.87
CA PHE A 199 -19.31 2.82 -5.93
C PHE A 199 -20.01 3.71 -6.97
N HIS A 200 -19.95 5.04 -6.82
CA HIS A 200 -20.64 5.96 -7.73
C HIS A 200 -19.92 6.03 -9.08
N PRO A 201 -20.61 5.89 -10.22
CA PRO A 201 -19.99 5.88 -11.54
C PRO A 201 -19.11 7.10 -11.82
N VAL A 202 -19.53 8.30 -11.39
CA VAL A 202 -18.73 9.53 -11.53
C VAL A 202 -17.40 9.43 -10.79
N THR A 203 -17.40 8.91 -9.56
CA THR A 203 -16.18 8.71 -8.76
C THR A 203 -15.27 7.68 -9.40
N ILE A 204 -15.84 6.57 -9.88
CA ILE A 204 -15.11 5.50 -10.59
C ILE A 204 -14.47 6.05 -11.86
N ASN A 205 -15.23 6.72 -12.72
CA ASN A 205 -14.75 7.25 -13.99
C ASN A 205 -13.70 8.35 -13.81
N SER A 206 -13.86 9.21 -12.80
CA SER A 206 -12.87 10.23 -12.46
C SER A 206 -11.54 9.61 -12.02
N ASN A 207 -11.57 8.60 -11.14
CA ASN A 207 -10.35 7.89 -10.74
C ASN A 207 -9.75 7.08 -11.89
N ALA A 208 -10.55 6.40 -12.70
CA ALA A 208 -10.06 5.68 -13.88
C ALA A 208 -9.36 6.62 -14.87
N SER A 209 -9.92 7.81 -15.12
CA SER A 209 -9.30 8.83 -15.98
C SER A 209 -7.97 9.32 -15.40
N ARG A 210 -7.92 9.54 -14.08
CA ARG A 210 -6.69 9.91 -13.36
C ARG A 210 -5.63 8.81 -13.45
N GLN A 211 -6.02 7.54 -13.25
CA GLN A 211 -5.13 6.38 -13.33
C GLN A 211 -4.55 6.23 -14.73
N LYS A 212 -5.38 6.35 -15.78
CA LYS A 212 -4.91 6.36 -17.18
C LYS A 212 -3.87 7.45 -17.43
N ARG A 213 -4.09 8.65 -16.89
CA ARG A 213 -3.15 9.78 -17.02
C ARG A 213 -1.83 9.57 -16.26
N ILE A 214 -1.84 8.81 -15.17
CA ILE A 214 -0.62 8.48 -14.41
C ILE A 214 0.19 7.38 -15.11
N LEU A 215 -0.49 6.45 -15.78
CA LEU A 215 0.12 5.31 -16.46
C LEU A 215 0.55 5.58 -17.91
N ALA A 216 0.06 6.66 -18.52
CA ALA A 216 0.42 7.09 -19.87
C ALA A 216 1.79 7.79 -19.87
#